data_AF-A0A948PPM9-F1
#
_entry.id   AF-A0A948PPM9-F1
#
_cell.length_a   1.000
_cell.length_b   1.000
_cell.length_c   1.000
_cell.angle_alpha   90.00
_cell.angle_beta   90.00
_cell.angle_gamma   90.00
#
_symmetry.space_group_name_H-M   'P 1'
#
loop_
_entity.id
_entity.type
_entity.pdbx_description
1 polymer ?
#
loop_
_entity_poly.entity_id
_entity_poly.type
_entity_poly.pdbx_seq_one_letter_code
_entity_poly.pdbx_strand_id
1 'polypeptide(L)'
;GLAMQFVIAAVAAWLVSPVRINILILSRDTVKRLLPLLTTMVVVGMLQQIMTATGVRGLISFLVISIPVVILFISLAVIIPVSEGLLTYGGAAIIGIPLIWFLDSIGLHATVVIAGLSLLWPLGDGLPPTALIGRLSVLVTEYTGSYWSFLRTTWIPWLVITIVGILMVVFSAKLDFLVRWSM
;
A
#
# COMPACT_ATOMS: atom_id res chain seq x y z
N GLY A 1 15.38 0.70 5.44
CA GLY A 1 14.41 1.82 5.45
C GLY A 1 13.60 1.82 6.74
N LEU A 2 12.51 1.05 6.79
CA LEU A 2 11.57 1.03 7.92
C LEU A 2 12.23 0.77 9.29
N ALA A 3 12.98 -0.34 9.42
CA ALA A 3 13.54 -0.74 10.73
C ALA A 3 14.42 0.34 11.38
N MET A 4 15.21 1.07 10.60
CA MET A 4 16.06 2.14 11.10
C MET A 4 15.25 3.35 11.58
N GLN A 5 14.21 3.76 10.83
CA GLN A 5 13.32 4.85 11.23
C GLN A 5 12.59 4.51 12.54
N PHE A 6 12.10 3.27 12.68
CA PHE A 6 11.48 2.79 13.91
C PHE A 6 12.45 2.74 15.09
N VAL A 7 13.70 2.34 14.86
CA VAL A 7 14.73 2.34 15.91
C VAL A 7 15.06 3.77 16.35
N ILE A 8 15.25 4.70 15.43
CA ILE A 8 15.51 6.11 15.75
C ILE A 8 14.34 6.72 16.53
N ALA A 9 13.11 6.48 16.07
CA ALA A 9 11.91 6.94 16.77
C ALA A 9 11.78 6.31 18.17
N ALA A 10 12.08 5.02 18.31
CA ALA A 10 12.05 4.34 19.61
C ALA A 10 13.13 4.88 20.57
N VAL A 11 14.33 5.15 20.07
CA VAL A 11 15.42 5.77 20.87
C VAL A 11 15.04 7.19 21.28
N ALA A 12 14.52 7.99 20.37
CA ALA A 12 14.06 9.34 20.68
C ALA A 12 12.93 9.33 21.72
N ALA A 13 11.93 8.46 21.56
CA ALA A 13 10.86 8.29 22.53
C ALA A 13 11.37 7.80 23.90
N TRP A 14 12.37 6.93 23.92
CA TRP A 14 12.99 6.45 25.15
C TRP A 14 13.77 7.55 25.88
N LEU A 15 14.52 8.38 25.16
CA LEU A 15 15.26 9.51 25.72
C LEU A 15 14.36 10.61 26.30
N VAL A 16 13.19 10.83 25.70
CA VAL A 16 12.22 11.86 26.12
C VAL A 16 11.25 11.35 27.19
N SER A 17 11.16 10.03 27.40
CA SER A 17 10.18 9.45 28.33
C SER A 17 10.44 9.87 29.78
N PRO A 18 9.50 10.56 30.44
CA PRO A 18 9.61 10.90 31.86
C PRO A 18 9.34 9.70 32.80
N VAL A 19 8.95 8.55 32.25
CA VAL A 19 8.58 7.34 33.00
C VAL A 19 9.50 6.18 32.62
N ARG A 20 9.92 5.38 33.61
CA ARG A 20 10.70 4.16 33.38
C ARG A 20 9.89 3.16 32.56
N ILE A 21 10.34 2.91 31.34
CA ILE A 21 9.67 1.98 30.41
C ILE A 21 10.08 0.55 30.77
N ASN A 22 9.10 -0.28 31.13
CA ASN A 22 9.32 -1.72 31.23
C ASN A 22 9.25 -2.35 29.83
N ILE A 23 10.41 -2.56 29.23
CA ILE A 23 10.55 -3.06 27.85
C ILE A 23 9.79 -4.37 27.67
N LEU A 24 9.85 -5.29 28.64
CA LEU A 24 9.22 -6.61 28.51
C LEU A 24 7.69 -6.52 28.47
N ILE A 25 7.09 -5.69 29.34
CA ILE A 25 5.63 -5.49 29.37
C ILE A 25 5.19 -4.77 28.09
N LEU A 26 5.90 -3.69 27.73
CA LEU A 26 5.60 -2.92 26.52
C LEU A 26 5.67 -3.80 25.26
N SER A 27 6.75 -4.58 25.09
CA SER A 27 6.89 -5.49 23.96
C SER A 27 5.76 -6.51 23.91
N ARG A 28 5.37 -7.10 25.06
CA ARG A 28 4.26 -8.05 25.11
C ARG A 28 2.95 -7.42 24.69
N ASP A 29 2.64 -6.23 25.19
CA ASP A 29 1.39 -5.54 24.86
C ASP A 29 1.38 -5.05 23.41
N THR A 30 2.53 -4.63 22.87
CA THR A 30 2.67 -4.32 21.44
C THR A 30 2.41 -5.57 20.59
N VAL A 31 3.00 -6.72 20.91
CA VAL A 31 2.73 -7.98 20.19
C VAL A 31 1.23 -8.31 20.24
N LYS A 32 0.58 -8.18 21.41
CA LYS A 32 -0.87 -8.41 21.50
C LYS A 32 -1.68 -7.47 20.60
N ARG A 33 -1.29 -6.20 20.50
CA ARG A 33 -1.95 -5.23 19.60
C ARG A 33 -1.71 -5.53 18.12
N LEU A 34 -0.57 -6.14 17.79
CA LEU A 34 -0.21 -6.51 16.41
C LEU A 34 -0.76 -7.88 15.99
N LEU A 35 -1.21 -8.73 16.92
CA LEU A 35 -1.76 -10.06 16.62
C LEU A 35 -2.81 -10.05 15.49
N PRO A 36 -3.81 -9.12 15.46
CA PRO A 36 -4.77 -9.07 14.37
C PRO A 36 -4.11 -8.82 13.01
N LEU A 37 -3.16 -7.88 12.94
CA LEU A 37 -2.41 -7.58 11.73
C LEU A 37 -1.57 -8.77 11.26
N LEU A 38 -0.84 -9.41 12.19
CA LEU A 38 -0.05 -10.61 11.89
C LEU A 38 -0.94 -11.75 11.37
N THR A 39 -2.12 -11.91 11.95
CA THR A 39 -3.10 -12.92 11.51
C THR A 39 -3.54 -12.67 10.06
N THR A 40 -3.89 -11.42 9.71
CA THR A 40 -4.25 -11.05 8.34
C THR A 40 -3.09 -11.31 7.37
N MET A 41 -1.86 -10.93 7.75
CA MET A 41 -0.67 -11.18 6.93
C MET A 41 -0.42 -12.67 6.67
N VAL A 42 -0.65 -13.53 7.66
CA VAL A 42 -0.53 -14.99 7.51
C VAL A 42 -1.58 -15.52 6.54
N VAL A 43 -2.83 -15.08 6.65
CA VAL A 43 -3.92 -15.49 5.74
C VAL A 43 -3.62 -15.07 4.30
N VAL A 44 -3.21 -13.83 4.10
CA VAL A 44 -2.78 -13.31 2.80
C VAL A 44 -1.59 -14.09 2.24
N GLY A 45 -0.60 -14.41 3.09
CA GLY A 45 0.55 -15.22 2.71
C GLY A 45 0.15 -16.62 2.25
N MET A 46 -0.76 -17.30 2.97
CA MET A 46 -1.29 -18.61 2.56
C MET A 46 -2.03 -18.52 1.22
N LEU A 47 -2.87 -17.50 1.02
CA LEU A 47 -3.55 -17.27 -0.25
C LEU A 47 -2.53 -17.11 -1.40
N GLN A 48 -1.47 -16.33 -1.18
CA GLN A 48 -0.42 -16.15 -2.17
C GLN A 48 0.30 -17.45 -2.52
N GLN A 49 0.53 -18.33 -1.54
CA GLN A 49 1.10 -19.65 -1.80
C GLN A 49 0.16 -20.52 -2.63
N ILE A 50 -1.14 -20.51 -2.32
CA ILE A 50 -2.15 -21.24 -3.12
C ILE A 50 -2.20 -20.73 -4.56
N MET A 51 -2.20 -19.40 -4.75
CA MET A 51 -2.17 -18.77 -6.09
C MET A 51 -0.89 -19.11 -6.86
N THR A 52 0.22 -19.31 -6.15
CA THR A 52 1.48 -19.75 -6.74
C THR A 52 1.40 -21.21 -7.19
N ALA A 53 0.91 -22.10 -6.31
CA ALA A 53 0.77 -23.53 -6.59
C ALA A 53 -0.23 -23.82 -7.72
N THR A 54 -1.28 -23.02 -7.84
CA THR A 54 -2.32 -23.15 -8.89
C THR A 54 -1.98 -22.41 -10.18
N GLY A 55 -0.88 -21.65 -10.23
CA GLY A 55 -0.48 -20.86 -11.40
C GLY A 55 -1.26 -19.54 -11.59
N VAL A 56 -2.26 -19.25 -10.76
CA VAL A 56 -3.06 -18.00 -10.82
C VAL A 56 -2.18 -16.76 -10.72
N ARG A 57 -1.14 -16.77 -9.86
CA ARG A 57 -0.19 -15.65 -9.74
C ARG A 57 0.55 -15.38 -11.06
N GLY A 58 0.92 -16.44 -11.77
CA GLY A 58 1.55 -16.35 -13.08
C GLY A 58 0.60 -15.79 -14.14
N LEU A 59 -0.65 -16.25 -14.12
CA LEU A 59 -1.70 -15.73 -15.01
C LEU A 59 -1.93 -14.22 -14.81
N ILE A 60 -2.00 -13.75 -13.57
CA ILE A 60 -2.12 -12.30 -13.27
C ILE A 60 -0.91 -11.54 -13.83
N SER A 61 0.29 -12.07 -13.64
CA SER A 61 1.51 -11.45 -14.17
C SER A 61 1.48 -11.34 -15.69
N PHE A 62 1.05 -12.40 -16.38
CA PHE A 62 0.87 -12.40 -17.83
C PHE A 62 -0.18 -11.39 -18.29
N LEU A 63 -1.32 -11.29 -17.60
CA LEU A 63 -2.38 -10.33 -17.92
C LEU A 63 -1.88 -8.89 -17.80
N VAL A 64 -1.10 -8.56 -16.76
CA VAL A 64 -0.52 -7.22 -16.57
C VAL A 64 0.36 -6.85 -17.76
N ILE A 65 1.21 -7.77 -18.23
CA ILE A 65 2.13 -7.54 -19.36
C ILE A 65 1.39 -7.46 -20.70
N SER A 66 0.25 -8.15 -20.81
CA SER A 66 -0.52 -8.23 -22.06
C SER A 66 -1.43 -7.02 -22.31
N ILE A 67 -1.67 -6.18 -21.30
CA ILE A 67 -2.52 -5.00 -21.42
C ILE A 67 -1.77 -3.90 -22.21
N PRO A 68 -2.43 -3.22 -23.18
CA PRO A 68 -1.85 -2.07 -23.85
C PRO A 68 -1.44 -0.97 -22.86
N VAL A 69 -0.23 -0.43 -23.00
CA VAL A 69 0.39 0.52 -22.05
C VAL A 69 -0.50 1.71 -21.70
N VAL A 70 -1.21 2.28 -22.68
CA VAL A 70 -2.12 3.42 -22.45
C VAL A 70 -3.30 3.01 -21.55
N ILE A 71 -3.87 1.83 -21.78
CA ILE A 71 -4.96 1.29 -20.96
C ILE A 71 -4.44 0.94 -19.57
N LEU A 72 -3.22 0.41 -19.48
CA LEU A 72 -2.58 0.09 -18.21
C LEU A 72 -2.51 1.32 -17.31
N PHE A 73 -1.98 2.46 -17.78
CA PHE A 73 -1.87 3.67 -16.95
C PHE A 73 -3.22 4.18 -16.45
N ILE A 74 -4.25 4.17 -17.30
CA ILE A 74 -5.60 4.58 -16.89
C ILE A 74 -6.16 3.61 -15.85
N SER A 75 -5.92 2.31 -16.06
CA SER A 75 -6.42 1.27 -15.17
C SER A 75 -5.74 1.27 -13.79
N LEU A 76 -4.51 1.80 -13.66
CA LEU A 76 -3.81 1.88 -12.36
C LEU A 76 -4.62 2.64 -11.30
N ALA A 77 -5.38 3.66 -11.71
CA ALA A 77 -6.25 4.45 -10.84
C ALA A 77 -7.30 3.59 -10.11
N VAL A 78 -7.67 2.45 -10.70
CA VAL A 78 -8.73 1.56 -10.20
C VAL A 78 -8.14 0.24 -9.71
N ILE A 79 -7.29 -0.41 -10.50
CA ILE A 79 -6.73 -1.73 -10.18
C ILE A 79 -5.92 -1.67 -8.88
N ILE A 80 -5.13 -0.62 -8.68
CA ILE A 80 -4.28 -0.52 -7.49
C ILE A 80 -5.11 -0.35 -6.22
N PRO A 81 -6.02 0.64 -6.10
CA PRO A 81 -6.89 0.73 -4.91
C PRO A 81 -7.79 -0.49 -4.73
N VAL A 82 -8.37 -1.04 -5.80
CA VAL A 82 -9.23 -2.23 -5.69
C VAL A 82 -8.43 -3.44 -5.23
N SER A 83 -7.18 -3.58 -5.67
CA SER A 83 -6.32 -4.67 -5.23
C SER A 83 -6.08 -4.64 -3.72
N GLU A 84 -5.86 -3.46 -3.13
CA GLU A 84 -5.73 -3.33 -1.67
C GLU A 84 -7.07 -3.59 -0.98
N GLY A 85 -8.18 -3.06 -1.50
CA GLY A 85 -9.49 -3.28 -0.90
C GLY A 85 -9.89 -4.76 -0.84
N LEU A 86 -9.45 -5.57 -1.82
CA LEU A 86 -9.77 -7.00 -1.89
C LEU A 86 -8.74 -7.90 -1.20
N LEU A 87 -7.45 -7.62 -1.42
CA LEU A 87 -6.34 -8.49 -0.98
C LEU A 87 -5.62 -7.93 0.24
N THR A 88 -5.98 -6.73 0.70
CA THR A 88 -5.25 -5.96 1.71
C THR A 88 -3.77 -5.90 1.36
N TYR A 89 -2.89 -6.03 2.35
CA TYR A 89 -1.43 -6.09 2.24
C TYR A 89 -0.86 -7.09 1.21
N GLY A 90 -1.68 -7.95 0.60
CA GLY A 90 -1.31 -8.87 -0.46
C GLY A 90 -1.38 -8.30 -1.88
N GLY A 91 -2.12 -7.21 -2.10
CA GLY A 91 -2.32 -6.62 -3.43
C GLY A 91 -0.99 -6.24 -4.09
N ALA A 92 -0.11 -5.57 -3.34
CA ALA A 92 1.23 -5.21 -3.78
C ALA A 92 2.12 -6.42 -4.11
N ALA A 93 2.00 -7.51 -3.35
CA ALA A 93 2.81 -8.71 -3.57
C ALA A 93 2.38 -9.51 -4.81
N ILE A 94 1.09 -9.48 -5.16
CA ILE A 94 0.54 -10.21 -6.30
C ILE A 94 0.65 -9.40 -7.60
N ILE A 95 0.23 -8.14 -7.57
CA ILE A 95 0.12 -7.29 -8.77
C ILE A 95 1.32 -6.35 -8.88
N GLY A 96 1.83 -5.84 -7.77
CA GLY A 96 2.90 -4.84 -7.76
C GLY A 96 4.20 -5.35 -8.39
N ILE A 97 4.65 -6.56 -8.02
CA ILE A 97 5.92 -7.13 -8.54
C ILE A 97 5.92 -7.21 -10.09
N PRO A 98 4.98 -7.92 -10.76
CA PRO A 98 4.99 -8.00 -12.22
C PRO A 98 4.77 -6.65 -12.89
N LEU A 99 3.97 -5.76 -12.28
CA LEU A 99 3.74 -4.41 -12.78
C LEU A 99 5.03 -3.57 -12.78
N ILE A 100 5.77 -3.57 -11.68
CA ILE A 100 7.02 -2.82 -11.57
C ILE A 100 8.04 -3.35 -12.58
N TRP A 101 8.17 -4.68 -12.70
CA TRP A 101 9.08 -5.30 -13.66
C TRP A 101 8.70 -4.94 -15.11
N PHE A 102 7.41 -4.94 -15.43
CA PHE A 102 6.94 -4.52 -16.75
C PHE A 102 7.24 -3.05 -17.03
N LEU A 103 6.93 -2.16 -16.08
CA LEU A 103 7.18 -0.73 -16.21
C LEU A 103 8.69 -0.42 -16.33
N ASP A 104 9.52 -1.12 -15.58
CA ASP A 104 10.98 -1.05 -15.68
C ASP A 104 11.49 -1.50 -17.06
N SER A 105 10.92 -2.59 -17.60
CA SER A 105 11.29 -3.12 -18.93
C SER A 105 11.00 -2.16 -20.09
N ILE A 106 10.07 -1.21 -19.92
CA ILE A 106 9.75 -0.16 -20.91
C ILE A 106 10.48 1.16 -20.64
N GLY A 107 11.45 1.17 -19.71
CA GLY A 107 12.34 2.31 -19.45
C GLY A 107 11.87 3.28 -18.35
N LEU A 108 10.95 2.88 -17.48
CA LEU A 108 10.51 3.68 -16.34
C LEU A 108 11.33 3.36 -15.09
N HIS A 109 11.63 4.36 -14.26
CA HIS A 109 12.48 4.15 -13.08
C HIS A 109 11.72 3.44 -11.95
N ALA A 110 12.08 2.18 -11.67
CA ALA A 110 11.39 1.30 -10.72
C ALA A 110 11.13 1.94 -9.35
N THR A 111 12.11 2.65 -8.76
CA THR A 111 11.93 3.25 -7.42
C THR A 111 10.87 4.36 -7.41
N VAL A 112 10.80 5.16 -8.48
CA VAL A 112 9.81 6.24 -8.58
C VAL A 112 8.43 5.67 -8.89
N VAL A 113 8.36 4.63 -9.73
CA VAL A 113 7.13 3.88 -9.99
C VAL A 113 6.58 3.30 -8.68
N ILE A 114 7.41 2.61 -7.90
CA ILE A 114 7.01 2.07 -6.58
C ILE A 114 6.50 3.18 -5.67
N ALA A 115 7.18 4.33 -5.62
CA ALA A 115 6.73 5.46 -4.82
C ALA A 115 5.36 5.97 -5.27
N GLY A 116 5.14 6.13 -6.57
CA GLY A 116 3.85 6.56 -7.13
C GLY A 116 2.73 5.55 -6.86
N LEU A 117 2.98 4.25 -7.04
CA LEU A 117 2.02 3.20 -6.73
C LEU A 117 1.71 3.11 -5.23
N SER A 118 2.70 3.39 -4.36
CA SER A 118 2.53 3.44 -2.90
C SER A 118 1.60 4.55 -2.43
N LEU A 119 1.37 5.58 -3.26
CA LEU A 119 0.33 6.59 -3.01
C LEU A 119 -1.07 6.07 -3.34
N LEU A 120 -1.20 5.12 -4.27
CA LEU A 120 -2.47 4.59 -4.73
C LEU A 120 -3.01 3.46 -3.83
N TRP A 121 -2.15 2.56 -3.33
CA TRP A 121 -2.58 1.42 -2.51
C TRP A 121 -3.40 1.82 -1.27
N PRO A 122 -2.97 2.81 -0.45
CA PRO A 122 -3.73 3.22 0.74
C PRO A 122 -5.14 3.73 0.45
N LEU A 123 -5.44 4.16 -0.79
CA LEU A 123 -6.81 4.53 -1.16
C LEU A 123 -7.77 3.34 -1.04
N GLY A 124 -7.28 2.13 -1.30
CA GLY A 124 -8.07 0.91 -1.19
C GLY A 124 -8.50 0.55 0.23
N ASP A 125 -7.78 1.01 1.26
CA ASP A 125 -8.20 0.85 2.66
C ASP A 125 -9.47 1.65 3.00
N GLY A 126 -9.88 2.56 2.11
CA GLY A 126 -11.16 3.26 2.12
C GLY A 126 -12.27 2.58 1.31
N LEU A 127 -11.98 1.54 0.51
CA LEU A 127 -12.99 0.85 -0.31
C LEU A 127 -13.64 -0.32 0.46
N PRO A 128 -14.97 -0.54 0.33
CA PRO A 128 -15.60 -1.79 0.72
C PRO A 128 -15.06 -2.96 -0.15
N PRO A 129 -14.87 -4.19 0.38
CA PRO A 129 -15.45 -4.77 1.59
C PRO A 129 -14.64 -4.66 2.88
N THR A 130 -13.32 -4.42 2.81
CA THR A 130 -12.45 -4.35 3.98
C THR A 130 -12.59 -3.05 4.74
N ALA A 131 -12.46 -1.90 4.06
CA ALA A 131 -12.64 -0.56 4.63
C ALA A 131 -11.94 -0.39 6.00
N LEU A 132 -10.74 -0.96 6.17
CA LEU A 132 -10.12 -1.11 7.49
C LEU A 132 -9.85 0.25 8.14
N ILE A 133 -9.13 1.12 7.42
CA ILE A 133 -8.84 2.48 7.88
C ILE A 133 -10.08 3.37 7.75
N GLY A 134 -10.89 3.17 6.71
CA GLY A 134 -12.10 3.96 6.50
C GLY A 134 -13.11 3.83 7.64
N ARG A 135 -13.38 2.61 8.14
CA ARG A 135 -14.28 2.38 9.27
C ARG A 135 -13.74 2.95 10.58
N LEU A 136 -12.44 2.81 10.82
CA LEU A 136 -11.78 3.42 11.98
C LEU A 136 -11.89 4.95 11.92
N SER A 137 -11.73 5.53 10.73
CA SER A 137 -11.84 6.98 10.53
C SER A 137 -13.25 7.48 10.81
N VAL A 138 -14.28 6.79 10.31
CA VAL A 138 -15.70 7.10 10.60
C VAL A 138 -15.99 7.02 12.10
N LEU A 139 -15.43 6.01 12.78
CA LEU A 139 -15.62 5.81 14.22
C LEU A 139 -14.95 6.91 15.06
N VAL A 140 -13.70 7.28 14.74
CA VAL A 140 -12.95 8.31 15.47
C VAL A 140 -13.48 9.72 15.21
N THR A 141 -14.00 9.97 14.00
CA THR A 141 -14.59 11.27 13.64
C THR A 141 -16.07 11.38 14.02
N GLU A 142 -16.65 10.34 14.61
CA GLU A 142 -18.07 10.25 14.97
C GLU A 142 -19.01 10.64 13.80
N TYR A 143 -18.63 10.25 12.57
CA TYR A 143 -19.34 10.65 11.38
C TYR A 143 -20.73 10.00 11.33
N THR A 144 -21.78 10.83 11.31
CA THR A 144 -23.18 10.40 11.45
C THR A 144 -23.84 9.97 10.13
N GLY A 145 -23.20 10.21 8.99
CA GLY A 145 -23.70 9.83 7.67
C GLY A 145 -23.38 8.39 7.28
N SER A 146 -23.86 7.97 6.11
CA SER A 146 -23.51 6.65 5.55
C SER A 146 -22.03 6.58 5.12
N TYR A 147 -21.46 5.38 5.09
CA TYR A 147 -20.08 5.18 4.63
C TYR A 147 -19.83 5.71 3.21
N TRP A 148 -20.83 5.60 2.33
CA TRP A 148 -20.78 6.17 0.98
C TRP A 148 -20.78 7.71 0.98
N SER A 149 -21.47 8.33 1.92
CA SER A 149 -21.42 9.78 2.11
C SER A 149 -20.02 10.22 2.56
N PHE A 150 -19.42 9.50 3.51
CA PHE A 150 -18.05 9.73 3.95
C PHE A 150 -17.04 9.60 2.80
N LEU A 151 -17.13 8.53 2.00
CA LEU A 151 -16.26 8.32 0.85
C LEU A 151 -16.45 9.43 -0.20
N ARG A 152 -17.69 9.87 -0.43
CA ARG A 152 -17.97 10.99 -1.31
C ARG A 152 -17.41 12.30 -0.78
N THR A 153 -17.37 12.54 0.53
CA THR A 153 -16.74 13.74 1.11
C THR A 153 -15.23 13.77 0.89
N THR A 154 -14.57 12.60 0.85
CA THR A 154 -13.11 12.49 0.68
C THR A 154 -12.64 12.48 -0.78
N TRP A 155 -13.53 12.79 -1.74
CA TRP A 155 -13.23 12.75 -3.17
C TRP A 155 -12.09 13.68 -3.61
N ILE A 156 -11.93 14.85 -2.97
CA ILE A 156 -10.87 15.82 -3.32
C ILE A 156 -9.49 15.25 -2.98
N PRO A 157 -9.20 14.87 -1.70
CA PRO A 157 -7.95 14.18 -1.38
C PRO A 157 -7.70 12.95 -2.26
N TRP A 158 -8.74 12.15 -2.50
CA TRP A 158 -8.65 10.95 -3.33
C TRP A 158 -8.14 11.27 -4.74
N LEU A 159 -8.74 12.26 -5.38
CA LEU A 159 -8.40 12.67 -6.73
C LEU A 159 -6.98 13.25 -6.80
N VAL A 160 -6.59 14.07 -5.82
CA VAL A 160 -5.23 14.64 -5.75
C VAL A 160 -4.19 13.53 -5.61
N ILE A 161 -4.38 12.59 -4.69
CA ILE A 161 -3.48 11.44 -4.48
C ILE A 161 -3.39 10.60 -5.75
N THR A 162 -4.52 10.33 -6.41
CA THR A 162 -4.59 9.55 -7.64
C THR A 162 -3.82 10.22 -8.77
N ILE A 163 -4.03 11.52 -8.98
CA ILE A 163 -3.33 12.29 -10.02
C ILE A 163 -1.83 12.30 -9.75
N VAL A 164 -1.41 12.60 -8.51
CA VAL A 164 0.02 12.64 -8.16
C VAL A 164 0.66 11.27 -8.34
N GLY A 165 0.02 10.19 -7.88
CA GLY A 165 0.51 8.82 -8.04
C GLY A 165 0.69 8.43 -9.51
N ILE A 166 -0.31 8.72 -10.36
CA ILE A 166 -0.24 8.42 -11.80
C ILE A 166 0.84 9.26 -12.49
N LEU A 167 0.93 10.56 -12.19
CA LEU A 167 1.96 11.44 -12.75
C LEU A 167 3.36 10.97 -12.37
N MET A 168 3.57 10.53 -11.13
CA MET A 168 4.85 9.95 -10.71
C MET A 168 5.21 8.70 -11.51
N VAL A 169 4.25 7.82 -11.78
CA VAL A 169 4.48 6.62 -12.58
C VAL A 169 4.81 6.96 -14.04
N VAL A 170 3.98 7.80 -14.67
CA VAL A 170 4.12 8.19 -16.09
C VAL A 170 5.40 8.99 -16.34
N PHE A 171 5.77 9.90 -15.44
CA PHE A 171 6.98 10.73 -15.56
C PHE A 171 8.17 10.18 -14.77
N SER A 172 8.13 8.93 -14.32
CA SER A 172 9.17 8.31 -13.48
C SER A 172 10.58 8.44 -14.07
N ALA A 173 10.73 8.23 -15.39
CA ALA A 173 12.01 8.41 -16.08
C ALA A 173 12.57 9.85 -16.01
N LYS A 174 11.69 10.87 -16.00
CA LYS A 174 12.11 12.28 -15.84
C LYS A 174 12.37 12.65 -14.38
N LEU A 175 11.75 11.91 -13.46
CA LEU A 175 11.87 12.10 -12.00
C LEU A 175 13.04 11.31 -11.39
N ASP A 176 13.80 10.57 -12.21
CA ASP A 176 14.98 9.81 -11.79
C ASP A 176 15.99 10.65 -11.00
N PHE A 177 16.09 11.96 -11.28
CA PHE A 177 16.95 12.87 -10.51
C PHE A 177 16.68 12.86 -8.99
N LEU A 178 15.46 12.54 -8.55
CA LEU A 178 15.08 12.43 -7.14
C LEU A 178 15.72 11.23 -6.45
N VAL A 179 16.14 10.23 -7.21
CA VAL A 179 16.60 8.93 -6.69
C VAL A 179 17.96 8.50 -7.25
N ARG A 180 18.76 9.45 -7.76
CA ARG A 180 20.12 9.19 -8.27
C ARG A 180 21.05 8.46 -7.29
N TRP A 181 20.75 8.50 -5.99
CA TRP A 181 21.50 7.81 -4.95
C TRP A 181 21.17 6.31 -4.86
N SER A 182 20.13 5.82 -5.54
CA SER A 182 19.72 4.40 -5.53
C SER A 182 20.22 3.59 -6.73
N MET A 183 21.00 4.19 -7.64
CA MET A 183 21.73 3.49 -8.71
C MET A 183 23.14 3.12 -8.24
#